data_AF-A0A932TF52-F1
#
_entry.id   AF-A0A932TF52-F1
#
_cell.length_a   1.000
_cell.length_b   1.000
_cell.length_c   1.000
_cell.angle_alpha   90.00
_cell.angle_beta   90.00
_cell.angle_gamma   90.00
#
_symmetry.space_group_name_H-M   'P 1'
#
loop_
_entity.id
_entity.type
_entity.pdbx_description
1 polymer ?
#
loop_
_entity_poly.entity_id
_entity_poly.type
_entity_poly.pdbx_seq_one_letter_code
_entity_poly.pdbx_strand_id
1 'polypeptide(L)' 'KIAENSQELINAIIKLKPSSSKGTYVKGVSMASSMSPGIAIDTKTVLN' A
#
# COMPACT_ATOMS: atom_id res chain seq x y z
N LYS A 1 3.74 -11.11 -11.48
CA LYS A 1 2.41 -10.64 -11.93
C LYS A 1 1.66 -9.87 -10.83
N ILE A 2 0.97 -10.50 -9.87
CA ILE A 2 0.20 -9.73 -8.86
C ILE A 2 1.12 -8.95 -7.90
N ALA A 3 2.20 -9.56 -7.43
CA ALA A 3 3.17 -8.90 -6.54
C ALA A 3 3.79 -7.64 -7.17
N GLU A 4 4.18 -7.71 -8.44
CA GLU A 4 4.73 -6.55 -9.18
C GLU A 4 3.69 -5.45 -9.36
N ASN A 5 2.46 -5.80 -9.75
CA ASN A 5 1.37 -4.84 -9.90
C ASN A 5 1.07 -4.13 -8.56
N SER A 6 1.03 -4.89 -7.46
CA SER A 6 0.80 -4.34 -6.12
C SER A 6 1.95 -3.41 -5.70
N GLN A 7 3.20 -3.78 -5.98
CA GLN A 7 4.36 -2.94 -5.66
C GLN A 7 4.36 -1.65 -6.46
N GLU A 8 4.05 -1.70 -7.76
CA GLU A 8 3.99 -0.54 -8.62
C GLU A 8 2.91 0.45 -8.18
N LEU A 9 1.74 -0.07 -7.79
CA LEU A 9 0.63 0.72 -7.27
C LEU A 9 1.01 1.44 -5.97
N ILE A 10 1.70 0.76 -5.06
CA ILE A 10 2.14 1.36 -3.80
C ILE A 10 3.23 2.41 -4.03
N ASN A 11 4.18 2.12 -4.92
CA ASN A 11 5.22 3.09 -5.31
C ASN A 11 4.61 4.35 -5.94
N ALA A 12 3.57 4.21 -6.76
CA ALA A 12 2.84 5.35 -7.33
C ALA A 12 2.17 6.19 -6.24
N ILE A 13 1.51 5.55 -5.26
CA ILE A 13 0.90 6.24 -4.11
C ILE A 13 1.96 7.01 -3.32
N ILE A 14 3.10 6.39 -2.99
CA ILE A 14 4.19 7.04 -2.23
C ILE A 14 4.74 8.25 -2.98
N LYS A 15 4.92 8.16 -4.30
CA LYS A 15 5.37 9.29 -5.13
C LYS A 15 4.38 10.46 -5.15
N LEU A 16 3.09 10.17 -5.01
CA LEU A 16 2.03 11.17 -4.93
C LEU A 16 1.88 11.79 -3.53
N LYS A 17 2.75 11.45 -2.56
CA LYS A 17 2.74 12.03 -1.22
C LYS A 17 2.91 13.56 -1.30
N PRO A 18 1.92 14.36 -0.88
CA PRO A 18 2.04 15.80 -0.90
C PRO A 18 2.99 16.28 0.20
N SER A 19 3.79 17.31 -0.09
CA SER A 19 4.76 17.92 0.85
C SER A 19 4.12 18.50 2.12
N SER A 20 2.82 18.81 2.07
CA SER A 20 2.03 19.29 3.21
C SER A 20 1.57 18.17 4.16
N SER A 21 1.73 16.89 3.78
CA SER A 21 1.32 15.77 4.64
C SER A 21 2.22 15.65 5.86
N LYS A 22 1.70 16.03 7.03
CA LYS A 22 2.32 15.83 8.34
C LYS A 22 1.87 14.48 8.91
N GLY A 23 2.83 13.62 9.26
CA GLY A 23 2.59 12.31 9.87
C GLY A 23 2.65 11.13 8.89
N THR A 24 2.05 10.00 9.30
CA THR A 24 2.08 8.74 8.54
C THR A 24 1.14 8.80 7.34
N TYR A 25 1.69 8.80 6.13
CA TYR A 25 0.92 8.88 4.88
C TYR A 25 0.19 7.57 4.53
N VAL A 26 0.79 6.41 4.83
CA VAL A 26 0.18 5.08 4.64
C VAL A 26 0.10 4.38 6.00
N LYS A 27 -1.11 4.18 6.52
CA LYS A 27 -1.35 3.59 7.86
C LYS A 27 -1.39 2.06 7.85
N GLY A 28 -1.89 1.46 6.78
CA GLY A 28 -2.09 0.02 6.68
C GLY A 28 -2.42 -0.37 5.24
N VAL A 29 -2.10 -1.61 4.86
CA VAL A 29 -2.44 -2.19 3.55
C VAL A 29 -3.23 -3.46 3.80
N SER A 30 -4.31 -3.66 3.06
CA SER A 30 -5.12 -4.88 3.11
C SER A 30 -5.45 -5.32 1.69
N MET A 31 -5.29 -6.61 1.40
CA MET A 31 -5.73 -7.19 0.13
C MET A 31 -6.91 -8.12 0.34
N ALA A 32 -7.92 -7.98 -0.52
CA ALA A 32 -9.10 -8.83 -0.55
C ALA A 32 -9.46 -9.11 -2.02
N SER A 33 -10.10 -10.25 -2.28
CA SER A 33 -10.84 -10.46 -3.52
C SER A 33 -12.26 -9.91 -3.36
N SER A 34 -12.97 -9.69 -4.47
CA SER A 34 -14.22 -8.92 -4.53
C SER A 34 -15.34 -9.40 -3.58
N MET A 35 -15.25 -10.60 -3.02
CA MET A 35 -16.24 -11.20 -2.11
C MET A 35 -15.60 -12.04 -0.99
N SER A 36 -14.36 -11.77 -0.59
CA SER A 36 -13.66 -12.52 0.47
C SER A 36 -13.21 -11.62 1.61
N PRO A 37 -13.02 -12.19 2.82
CA PRO A 37 -12.43 -11.44 3.93
C PRO A 37 -11.04 -10.92 3.55
N GLY A 38 -10.76 -9.68 3.97
CA GLY A 38 -9.48 -9.03 3.68
C GLY A 38 -8.35 -9.52 4.58
N ILE A 39 -7.17 -9.67 3.99
CA ILE A 39 -5.93 -10.02 4.68
C ILE A 39 -5.15 -8.73 4.91
N ALA A 40 -4.87 -8.41 6.18
CA ALA A 40 -3.99 -7.30 6.53
C ALA A 40 -2.54 -7.67 6.18
N ILE A 41 -1.86 -6.77 5.47
CA ILE A 41 -0.48 -6.94 5.04
C ILE A 41 0.38 -5.95 5.82
N ASP A 42 1.52 -6.43 6.32
CA ASP A 42 2.47 -5.57 7.01
C ASP A 42 3.00 -4.51 6.04
N THR A 43 2.89 -3.24 6.42
CA THR A 43 3.37 -2.11 5.62
C THR A 43 4.89 -1.98 5.67
N LYS A 44 5.56 -2.66 6.60
CA LYS A 44 7.03 -2.64 6.73
C LYS A 44 7.75 -3.43 5.64
N THR A 45 7.16 -4.51 5.14
CA THR A 45 7.73 -5.30 4.03
C THR A 45 7.61 -4.63 2.68
N VAL A 46 6.75 -3.61 2.56
CA VAL A 46 6.46 -2.88 1.33
C VAL A 46 7.32 -1.61 1.17
N LEU A 47 7.85 -1.09 2.28
CA LEU A 47 8.67 0.13 2.34
C LEU A 47 10.19 -0.11 2.28
N ASN A 48 10.64 -1.37 2.26
CA ASN A 48 12.06 -1.75 2.10
C ASN A 48 12.41 -2.03 0.63
#